data_AF-A0A924ML08-F1
#
_entry.id   AF-A0A924ML08-F1
#
_cell.length_a   1.000
_cell.length_b   1.000
_cell.length_c   1.000
_cell.angle_alpha   90.00
_cell.angle_beta   90.00
_cell.angle_gamma   90.00
#
_symmetry.space_group_name_H-M   'P 1'
#
loop_
_entity.id
_entity.type
_entity.pdbx_description
1 polymer ?
#
loop_
_entity_poly.entity_id
_entity_poly.type
_entity_poly.pdbx_seq_one_letter_code
_entity_poly.pdbx_strand_id
1 'polypeptide(L)'
;MARIPREHKLETRESRLKLKARTEPYWRQIIPGTFLGYRKSKSTGAWVVRQRNEVGGYREERIATTNDQMEADGDVVLTYADAVRRATTVKLASRKASAPRHLRDGLTLNDVLDYYLADHLAGKGSEAVTRTSASLHIRGSIGTKLATTLDADDLRAWHRGIVAKAPARRKAKGSRKSEADPAKTYDATDPANIRARQATANRVLTIVTAALNFAWKQDKLPPTLPTYWHKVEPFSIVDDA
;
A
#
# COMPACT_ATOMS: atom_id res chain seq x y z
N MET A 1 -16.70 24.65 -12.16
CA MET A 1 -16.72 25.18 -10.77
C MET A 1 -17.37 24.14 -9.86
N ALA A 2 -16.75 23.77 -8.73
CA ALA A 2 -17.33 22.82 -7.80
C ALA A 2 -18.55 23.46 -7.10
N ARG A 3 -19.74 22.86 -7.23
CA ARG A 3 -20.94 23.31 -6.51
C ARG A 3 -20.73 23.12 -5.01
N ILE A 4 -20.75 24.22 -4.27
CA ILE A 4 -20.77 24.18 -2.80
C ILE A 4 -22.07 23.46 -2.38
N PRO A 5 -21.99 22.37 -1.62
CA PRO A 5 -23.19 21.66 -1.15
C PRO A 5 -24.07 22.60 -0.31
N ARG A 6 -25.40 22.58 -0.54
CA ARG A 6 -26.34 23.29 0.33
C ARG A 6 -26.27 22.68 1.73
N GLU A 7 -25.90 23.49 2.72
CA GLU A 7 -25.85 23.06 4.12
C GLU A 7 -27.19 23.26 4.81
N HIS A 8 -27.63 22.24 5.53
CA HIS A 8 -28.83 22.32 6.37
C HIS A 8 -28.45 22.53 7.86
N LYS A 9 -29.26 23.31 8.58
CA LYS A 9 -29.10 23.52 10.03
C LYS A 9 -29.66 22.31 10.78
N LEU A 10 -28.77 21.44 11.27
CA LEU A 10 -29.13 20.17 11.93
C LEU A 10 -28.75 20.13 13.42
N GLU A 11 -28.11 21.18 13.95
CA GLU A 11 -27.54 21.20 15.30
C GLU A 11 -28.60 21.08 16.39
N THR A 12 -29.63 21.90 16.29
CA THR A 12 -30.72 21.98 17.29
C THR A 12 -31.90 21.09 16.90
N ARG A 13 -32.57 20.50 17.89
CA ARG A 13 -33.83 19.74 17.73
C ARG A 13 -34.90 20.54 16.99
N GLU A 14 -35.10 21.81 17.36
CA GLU A 14 -36.10 22.68 16.74
C GLU A 14 -35.86 22.87 15.24
N SER A 15 -34.61 23.14 14.84
CA SER A 15 -34.25 23.28 13.42
C SER A 15 -34.53 21.99 12.64
N ARG A 16 -34.27 20.82 13.23
CA ARG A 16 -34.56 19.52 12.60
C ARG A 16 -36.06 19.27 12.45
N LEU A 17 -36.85 19.58 13.48
CA LEU A 17 -38.29 19.41 13.47
C LEU A 17 -38.99 20.30 12.43
N LYS A 18 -38.46 21.50 12.14
CA LYS A 18 -38.99 22.39 11.08
C LYS A 18 -38.81 21.87 9.65
N LEU A 19 -37.93 20.88 9.43
CA LEU A 19 -37.66 20.34 8.10
C LEU A 19 -38.84 19.48 7.59
N LYS A 20 -39.09 19.49 6.27
CA LYS A 20 -40.13 18.66 5.65
C LYS A 20 -39.68 17.20 5.58
N ALA A 21 -40.56 16.25 5.89
CA ALA A 21 -40.25 14.84 5.70
C ALA A 21 -40.02 14.52 4.21
N ARG A 22 -38.93 13.83 3.88
CA ARG A 22 -38.58 13.42 2.52
C ARG A 22 -37.67 12.18 2.55
N THR A 23 -37.59 11.46 1.45
CA THR A 23 -36.75 10.24 1.31
C THR A 23 -35.26 10.55 1.43
N GLU A 24 -34.82 11.65 0.80
CA GLU A 24 -33.41 12.06 0.84
C GLU A 24 -33.05 12.73 2.17
N PRO A 25 -31.96 12.34 2.86
CA PRO A 25 -31.53 13.02 4.06
C PRO A 25 -31.20 14.51 3.80
N TYR A 26 -31.37 15.33 4.82
CA TYR A 26 -30.83 16.69 4.84
C TYR A 26 -29.36 16.62 5.19
N TRP A 27 -28.49 17.01 4.25
CA TRP A 27 -27.05 16.84 4.40
C TRP A 27 -26.38 18.09 4.97
N ARG A 28 -25.34 17.87 5.75
CA ARG A 28 -24.35 18.86 6.16
C ARG A 28 -22.97 18.25 6.10
N GLN A 29 -22.01 18.98 5.54
CA GLN A 29 -20.63 18.54 5.55
C GLN A 29 -20.04 18.74 6.95
N ILE A 30 -19.36 17.72 7.48
CA ILE A 30 -18.60 17.86 8.74
C ILE A 30 -17.12 18.03 8.42
N ILE A 31 -16.60 17.17 7.54
CA ILE A 31 -15.18 17.11 7.13
C ILE A 31 -15.18 16.89 5.61
N PRO A 32 -14.16 17.35 4.85
CA PRO A 32 -14.02 17.03 3.44
C PRO A 32 -14.27 15.56 3.10
N GLY A 33 -15.29 15.31 2.27
CA GLY A 33 -15.67 13.97 1.82
C GLY A 33 -16.50 13.14 2.80
N THR A 34 -16.94 13.71 3.92
CA THR A 34 -17.86 13.09 4.88
C THR A 34 -18.99 14.05 5.26
N PHE A 35 -20.22 13.60 5.01
CA PHE A 35 -21.45 14.35 5.29
C PHE A 35 -22.27 13.62 6.35
N LEU A 36 -22.90 14.38 7.24
CA LEU A 36 -23.94 13.91 8.13
C LEU A 36 -25.30 14.30 7.56
N GLY A 37 -26.18 13.33 7.51
CA GLY A 37 -27.53 13.39 7.00
C GLY A 37 -28.52 13.22 8.12
N TYR A 38 -29.52 14.08 8.14
CA TYR A 38 -30.72 13.91 8.95
C TYR A 38 -31.87 13.43 8.06
N ARG A 39 -32.36 12.21 8.29
CA ARG A 39 -33.56 11.70 7.63
C ARG A 39 -34.74 11.82 8.58
N LYS A 40 -35.69 12.69 8.24
CA LYS A 40 -36.93 12.85 9.01
C LYS A 40 -37.90 11.71 8.68
N SER A 41 -38.37 11.01 9.71
CA SER A 41 -39.43 10.00 9.63
C SER A 41 -40.70 10.49 10.33
N LYS A 42 -41.81 9.75 10.19
CA LYS A 42 -43.05 9.98 10.95
C LYS A 42 -42.89 9.67 12.44
N SER A 43 -42.08 8.65 12.77
CA SER A 43 -41.75 8.28 14.15
C SER A 43 -40.39 8.88 14.53
N THR A 44 -39.30 8.15 14.29
CA THR A 44 -37.96 8.51 14.75
C THR A 44 -37.06 8.94 13.60
N GLY A 45 -36.46 10.12 13.73
CA GLY A 45 -35.44 10.59 12.79
C GLY A 45 -34.19 9.70 12.83
N ALA A 46 -33.44 9.68 11.74
CA ALA A 46 -32.22 8.88 11.64
C ALA A 46 -31.03 9.74 11.25
N TRP A 47 -29.89 9.44 11.88
CA TRP A 47 -28.58 9.93 11.48
C TRP A 47 -27.99 9.00 10.42
N VAL A 48 -27.66 9.56 9.27
CA VAL A 48 -27.06 8.86 8.14
C VAL A 48 -25.73 9.52 7.82
N VAL A 49 -24.68 8.74 7.57
CA VAL A 49 -23.39 9.25 7.14
C VAL A 49 -23.23 8.93 5.66
N ARG A 50 -22.77 9.92 4.89
CA ARG A 50 -22.42 9.76 3.49
C ARG A 50 -20.94 9.99 3.28
N GLN A 51 -20.24 9.00 2.77
CA GLN A 51 -18.81 9.05 2.47
C GLN A 51 -18.56 8.75 1.01
N ARG A 52 -17.55 9.40 0.43
CA ARG A 52 -17.11 9.08 -0.94
C ARG A 52 -16.40 7.73 -0.96
N ASN A 53 -16.76 6.86 -1.89
CA ASN A 53 -16.09 5.57 -2.10
C ASN A 53 -14.80 5.74 -2.91
N GLU A 54 -13.88 4.77 -2.79
CA GLU A 54 -12.61 4.76 -3.53
C GLU A 54 -12.80 4.65 -5.06
N VAL A 55 -13.80 3.89 -5.51
CA VAL A 55 -14.14 3.65 -6.93
C VAL A 55 -14.98 4.80 -7.53
N GLY A 56 -15.33 5.80 -6.74
CA GLY A 56 -16.29 6.85 -7.10
C GLY A 56 -17.70 6.56 -6.56
N GLY A 57 -18.52 7.62 -6.50
CA GLY A 57 -19.83 7.58 -5.86
C GLY A 57 -19.79 7.75 -4.34
N TYR A 58 -20.95 7.54 -3.70
CA TYR A 58 -21.14 7.72 -2.26
C TYR A 58 -21.70 6.45 -1.63
N ARG A 59 -21.16 6.05 -0.47
CA ARG A 59 -21.79 5.09 0.43
C ARG A 59 -22.55 5.86 1.50
N GLU A 60 -23.82 5.48 1.69
CA GLU A 60 -24.67 5.98 2.76
C GLU A 60 -24.86 4.88 3.80
N GLU A 61 -24.68 5.22 5.07
CA GLU A 61 -24.79 4.29 6.19
C GLU A 61 -25.57 4.94 7.32
N ARG A 62 -26.60 4.26 7.86
CA ARG A 62 -27.31 4.73 9.05
C ARG A 62 -26.46 4.44 10.28
N ILE A 63 -26.18 5.45 11.09
CA ILE A 63 -25.29 5.34 12.25
C ILE A 63 -26.01 5.39 13.60
N ALA A 64 -27.22 5.96 13.65
CA ALA A 64 -28.00 6.11 14.88
C ALA A 64 -29.43 6.62 14.62
N THR A 65 -30.24 6.58 15.66
CA THR A 65 -31.52 7.29 15.78
C THR A 65 -31.28 8.68 16.39
N THR A 66 -32.11 9.66 16.04
CA THR A 66 -31.98 11.04 16.54
C THR A 66 -32.68 11.21 17.90
N ASN A 67 -32.12 12.06 18.77
CA ASN A 67 -32.73 12.44 20.05
C ASN A 67 -33.93 13.41 19.94
N ASP A 68 -34.68 13.37 18.83
CA ASP A 68 -35.78 14.32 18.55
C ASP A 68 -37.07 13.98 19.27
N GLN A 69 -37.21 12.75 19.79
CA GLN A 69 -38.39 12.28 20.51
C GLN A 69 -38.04 11.50 21.80
N MET A 70 -36.77 11.19 22.01
CA MET A 70 -36.27 10.39 23.13
C MET A 70 -34.97 11.02 23.64
N GLU A 71 -34.64 10.76 24.90
CA GLU A 71 -33.35 11.13 25.46
C GLU A 71 -32.22 10.37 24.77
N ALA A 72 -31.05 11.00 24.71
CA ALA A 72 -29.88 10.38 24.12
C ALA A 72 -29.26 9.39 25.12
N ASP A 73 -29.05 8.15 24.68
CA ASP A 73 -28.38 7.11 25.45
C ASP A 73 -26.87 7.03 25.13
N GLY A 74 -26.42 7.78 24.12
CA GLY A 74 -25.02 7.80 23.67
C GLY A 74 -24.61 6.63 22.78
N ASP A 75 -25.53 5.70 22.46
CA ASP A 75 -25.26 4.54 21.61
C ASP A 75 -26.28 4.37 20.48
N VAL A 76 -27.58 4.19 20.78
CA VAL A 76 -28.64 4.00 19.77
C VAL A 76 -29.29 5.32 19.43
N VAL A 77 -29.52 6.18 20.43
CA VAL A 77 -30.12 7.50 20.32
C VAL A 77 -29.03 8.54 20.55
N LEU A 78 -28.68 9.25 19.49
CA LEU A 78 -27.57 10.20 19.50
C LEU A 78 -28.05 11.64 19.39
N THR A 79 -27.43 12.52 20.17
CA THR A 79 -27.48 13.96 19.92
C THR A 79 -26.76 14.30 18.61
N TYR A 80 -26.91 15.55 18.15
CA TYR A 80 -26.13 16.01 17.00
C TYR A 80 -24.62 15.90 17.25
N ALA A 81 -24.15 16.30 18.44
CA ALA A 81 -22.73 16.25 18.78
C ALA A 81 -22.20 14.81 18.76
N ASP A 82 -22.98 13.86 19.30
CA ASP A 82 -22.61 12.44 19.30
C ASP A 82 -22.62 11.86 17.89
N ALA A 83 -23.60 12.24 17.06
CA ALA A 83 -23.67 11.84 15.67
C ALA A 83 -22.49 12.39 14.86
N VAL A 84 -22.04 13.63 15.14
CA VAL A 84 -20.81 14.20 14.54
C VAL A 84 -19.57 13.42 14.97
N ARG A 85 -19.44 13.11 16.26
CA ARG A 85 -18.34 12.29 16.78
C ARG A 85 -18.32 10.91 16.13
N ARG A 86 -19.45 10.19 16.12
CA ARG A 86 -19.57 8.87 15.49
C ARG A 86 -19.31 8.94 13.98
N ALA A 87 -19.84 9.93 13.27
CA ALA A 87 -19.56 10.12 11.84
C ALA A 87 -18.06 10.35 11.55
N THR A 88 -17.38 11.09 12.43
CA THR A 88 -15.94 11.31 12.36
C THR A 88 -15.17 10.02 12.63
N THR A 89 -15.58 9.24 13.63
CA THR A 89 -15.02 7.92 13.91
C THR A 89 -15.21 6.94 12.75
N VAL A 90 -16.39 6.90 12.13
CA VAL A 90 -16.64 6.08 10.93
C VAL A 90 -15.72 6.50 9.79
N LYS A 91 -15.45 7.81 9.62
CA LYS A 91 -14.47 8.29 8.64
C LYS A 91 -13.04 7.89 8.99
N LEU A 92 -12.67 7.93 10.26
CA LEU A 92 -11.36 7.47 10.72
C LEU A 92 -11.22 5.96 10.55
N ALA A 93 -12.27 5.18 10.77
CA ALA A 93 -12.28 3.73 10.57
C ALA A 93 -12.22 3.36 9.08
N SER A 94 -12.95 4.07 8.21
CA SER A 94 -12.82 3.89 6.76
C SER A 94 -11.45 4.35 6.24
N ARG A 95 -10.83 5.33 6.91
CA ARG A 95 -9.39 5.64 6.74
C ARG A 95 -8.47 4.63 7.41
N LYS A 96 -8.83 3.87 8.44
CA LYS A 96 -7.91 2.85 9.01
C LYS A 96 -7.71 1.66 8.07
N ALA A 97 -8.64 1.41 7.15
CA ALA A 97 -8.42 0.50 6.02
C ALA A 97 -7.37 1.05 5.02
N SER A 98 -7.17 2.36 5.00
CA SER A 98 -6.16 3.06 4.20
C SER A 98 -5.49 4.13 5.06
N ALA A 99 -4.77 3.69 6.11
CA ALA A 99 -4.00 4.59 6.99
C ALA A 99 -3.22 5.57 6.10
N PRO A 100 -3.06 6.86 6.49
CA PRO A 100 -2.38 7.84 5.65
C PRO A 100 -1.02 7.27 5.22
N ARG A 101 -0.89 6.94 3.93
CA ARG A 101 0.26 6.23 3.37
C ARG A 101 1.37 7.25 3.12
N HIS A 102 2.06 7.69 4.16
CA HIS A 102 3.31 8.41 3.96
C HIS A 102 4.41 7.42 3.57
N LEU A 103 5.31 7.84 2.68
CA LEU A 103 6.50 7.07 2.27
C LEU A 103 7.39 6.64 3.45
N ARG A 104 7.15 7.18 4.65
CA ARG A 104 7.87 6.93 5.90
C ARG A 104 7.09 6.12 6.94
N ASP A 105 5.83 5.76 6.69
CA ASP A 105 4.99 5.04 7.66
C ASP A 105 5.09 3.50 7.51
N GLY A 106 6.03 3.01 6.71
CA GLY A 106 6.31 1.60 6.53
C GLY A 106 7.75 1.36 6.11
N LEU A 107 8.20 0.11 6.23
CA LEU A 107 9.53 -0.28 5.77
C LEU A 107 9.57 -0.31 4.23
N THR A 108 10.56 0.38 3.66
CA THR A 108 10.93 0.14 2.26
C THR A 108 11.57 -1.24 2.12
N LEU A 109 11.62 -1.76 0.89
CA LEU A 109 12.35 -2.99 0.65
C LEU A 109 13.85 -2.82 0.97
N ASN A 110 14.41 -1.61 0.84
CA ASN A 110 15.76 -1.30 1.31
C ASN A 110 15.88 -1.44 2.83
N ASP A 111 14.94 -0.91 3.61
CA ASP A 111 14.96 -1.03 5.07
C ASP A 111 14.85 -2.51 5.50
N VAL A 112 13.99 -3.28 4.82
CA VAL A 112 13.87 -4.74 5.02
C VAL A 112 15.20 -5.45 4.73
N LEU A 113 15.89 -5.06 3.66
CA LEU A 113 17.18 -5.61 3.29
C LEU A 113 18.29 -5.22 4.27
N ASP A 114 18.29 -3.99 4.76
CA ASP A 114 19.25 -3.52 5.75
C ASP A 114 19.09 -4.27 7.07
N TYR A 115 17.84 -4.50 7.49
CA TYR A 115 17.52 -5.36 8.63
C TYR A 115 18.00 -6.81 8.42
N TYR A 116 17.72 -7.39 7.26
CA TYR A 116 18.18 -8.75 6.93
C TYR A 116 19.72 -8.87 6.91
N LEU A 117 20.41 -7.86 6.38
CA LEU A 117 21.88 -7.85 6.33
C LEU A 117 22.48 -7.72 7.73
N ALA A 118 21.95 -6.82 8.57
CA ALA A 118 22.45 -6.58 9.91
C ALA A 118 22.17 -7.75 10.86
N ASP A 119 20.94 -8.27 10.87
CA ASP A 119 20.52 -9.21 11.92
C ASP A 119 20.62 -10.67 11.50
N HIS A 120 20.55 -10.97 10.19
CA HIS A 120 20.62 -12.36 9.71
C HIS A 120 21.93 -12.72 9.03
N LEU A 121 22.57 -11.78 8.31
CA LEU A 121 23.77 -12.06 7.53
C LEU A 121 25.08 -11.54 8.12
N ALA A 122 25.04 -10.74 9.18
CA ALA A 122 26.26 -10.23 9.80
C ALA A 122 27.24 -11.35 10.16
N GLY A 123 28.47 -11.26 9.65
CA GLY A 123 29.53 -12.23 9.89
C GLY A 123 29.42 -13.52 9.08
N LYS A 124 28.40 -13.69 8.23
CA LYS A 124 28.28 -14.83 7.31
C LYS A 124 29.03 -14.56 6.01
N GLY A 125 29.64 -15.60 5.43
CA GLY A 125 30.37 -15.48 4.15
C GLY A 125 29.53 -14.98 2.97
N SER A 126 28.21 -15.13 3.03
CA SER A 126 27.27 -14.64 2.02
C SER A 126 26.95 -13.14 2.12
N GLU A 127 27.36 -12.45 3.18
CA GLU A 127 27.03 -11.03 3.42
C GLU A 127 27.56 -10.13 2.29
N ALA A 128 28.86 -10.24 1.96
CA ALA A 128 29.50 -9.38 0.96
C ALA A 128 28.89 -9.56 -0.44
N VAL A 129 28.59 -10.80 -0.83
CA VAL A 129 27.94 -11.13 -2.11
C VAL A 129 26.52 -10.56 -2.15
N THR A 130 25.79 -10.68 -1.04
CA THR A 130 24.42 -10.15 -0.91
C THR A 130 24.42 -8.63 -0.99
N ARG A 131 25.32 -7.93 -0.27
CA ARG A 131 25.47 -6.47 -0.33
C ARG A 131 25.75 -5.96 -1.75
N THR A 132 26.67 -6.64 -2.45
CA THR A 132 27.01 -6.31 -3.84
C THR A 132 25.80 -6.48 -4.76
N SER A 133 25.11 -7.62 -4.66
CA SER A 133 23.93 -7.93 -5.48
C SER A 133 22.79 -6.95 -5.22
N ALA A 134 22.54 -6.62 -3.95
CA ALA A 134 21.52 -5.66 -3.55
C ALA A 134 21.81 -4.25 -4.08
N SER A 135 23.07 -3.81 -4.02
CA SER A 135 23.46 -2.49 -4.52
C SER A 135 23.27 -2.37 -6.04
N LEU A 136 23.58 -3.43 -6.80
CA LEU A 136 23.48 -3.44 -8.25
C LEU A 136 22.04 -3.57 -8.78
N HIS A 137 21.21 -4.38 -8.12
CA HIS A 137 19.93 -4.82 -8.68
C HIS A 137 18.71 -4.41 -7.87
N ILE A 138 18.85 -4.09 -6.58
CA ILE A 138 17.71 -3.82 -5.70
C ILE A 138 17.63 -2.35 -5.31
N ARG A 139 18.70 -1.80 -4.72
CA ARG A 139 18.66 -0.49 -4.03
C ARG A 139 18.21 0.67 -4.88
N GLY A 140 18.69 0.75 -6.12
CA GLY A 140 18.34 1.81 -7.07
C GLY A 140 17.08 1.54 -7.91
N SER A 141 16.34 0.46 -7.63
CA SER A 141 15.14 0.11 -8.39
C SER A 141 13.95 -0.18 -7.47
N ILE A 142 13.60 -1.44 -7.26
CA ILE A 142 12.46 -1.86 -6.43
C ILE A 142 12.69 -1.59 -4.94
N GLY A 143 13.95 -1.41 -4.52
CA GLY A 143 14.34 -1.16 -3.13
C GLY A 143 13.72 0.09 -2.50
N THR A 144 13.41 1.12 -3.29
CA THR A 144 12.81 2.37 -2.79
C THR A 144 11.31 2.27 -2.56
N LYS A 145 10.65 1.22 -3.07
CA LYS A 145 9.21 1.02 -2.87
C LYS A 145 8.95 0.47 -1.45
N LEU A 146 7.79 0.82 -0.89
CA LEU A 146 7.35 0.28 0.39
C LEU A 146 7.01 -1.20 0.23
N ALA A 147 7.43 -2.02 1.20
CA ALA A 147 7.12 -3.44 1.21
C ALA A 147 5.61 -3.71 1.20
N THR A 148 4.81 -2.77 1.71
CA THR A 148 3.35 -2.81 1.75
C THR A 148 2.65 -2.38 0.47
N THR A 149 3.36 -1.64 -0.41
CA THR A 149 2.82 -1.20 -1.70
C THR A 149 3.18 -2.12 -2.85
N LEU A 150 4.21 -2.95 -2.66
CA LEU A 150 4.66 -3.92 -3.62
C LEU A 150 3.64 -5.05 -3.75
N ASP A 151 3.46 -5.51 -4.99
CA ASP A 151 2.69 -6.70 -5.31
C ASP A 151 3.54 -7.71 -6.10
N ALA A 152 2.92 -8.83 -6.48
CA ALA A 152 3.59 -9.88 -7.24
C ALA A 152 3.95 -9.43 -8.66
N ASP A 153 3.18 -8.51 -9.26
CA ASP A 153 3.39 -8.06 -10.63
C ASP A 153 4.56 -7.08 -10.72
N ASP A 154 4.70 -6.19 -9.74
CA ASP A 154 5.87 -5.35 -9.53
C ASP A 154 7.15 -6.18 -9.41
N LEU A 155 7.13 -7.24 -8.58
CA LEU A 155 8.27 -8.14 -8.44
C LEU A 155 8.57 -8.90 -9.73
N ARG A 156 7.56 -9.41 -10.44
CA ARG A 156 7.73 -10.09 -11.74
C ARG A 156 8.31 -9.16 -12.79
N ALA A 157 7.80 -7.94 -12.88
CA ALA A 157 8.28 -6.94 -13.82
C ALA A 157 9.74 -6.57 -13.54
N TRP A 158 10.08 -6.35 -12.27
CA TRP A 158 11.47 -6.12 -11.85
C TRP A 158 12.38 -7.32 -12.14
N HIS A 159 11.94 -8.55 -11.82
CA HIS A 159 12.69 -9.78 -12.06
C HIS A 159 13.00 -10.00 -13.55
N ARG A 160 12.00 -9.80 -14.43
CA ARG A 160 12.19 -9.80 -15.90
C ARG A 160 13.10 -8.66 -16.36
N GLY A 161 12.99 -7.49 -15.75
CA GLY A 161 13.82 -6.33 -16.03
C GLY A 161 15.31 -6.53 -15.75
N ILE A 162 15.67 -7.46 -14.84
CA ILE A 162 17.08 -7.85 -14.64
C ILE A 162 17.61 -8.56 -15.90
N VAL A 163 16.83 -9.50 -16.45
CA VAL A 163 17.24 -10.27 -17.64
C VAL A 163 17.42 -9.36 -18.86
N ALA A 164 16.50 -8.41 -19.06
CA ALA A 164 16.53 -7.49 -20.19
C ALA A 164 17.70 -6.49 -20.17
N LYS A 165 18.34 -6.27 -19.01
CA LYS A 165 19.48 -5.36 -18.89
C LYS A 165 20.79 -6.08 -19.18
N ALA A 166 21.63 -5.48 -20.02
CA ALA A 166 23.00 -5.93 -20.23
C ALA A 166 23.79 -5.93 -18.91
N PRO A 167 24.68 -6.91 -18.68
CA PRO A 167 25.49 -6.97 -17.48
C PRO A 167 26.42 -5.75 -17.39
N ALA A 168 26.62 -5.24 -16.17
CA ALA A 168 27.61 -4.22 -15.94
C ALA A 168 29.00 -4.76 -16.34
N ARG A 169 29.71 -4.03 -17.22
CA ARG A 169 31.05 -4.40 -17.67
C ARG A 169 31.97 -4.45 -16.45
N ARG A 170 32.40 -5.65 -16.04
CA ARG A 170 33.44 -5.79 -15.03
C ARG A 170 34.76 -5.35 -15.64
N LYS A 171 35.46 -4.41 -14.98
CA LYS A 171 36.89 -4.17 -15.23
C LYS A 171 37.61 -5.49 -14.93
N ALA A 172 38.43 -5.98 -15.85
CA ALA A 172 39.32 -7.09 -15.56
C ALA A 172 40.25 -6.69 -14.41
N LYS A 173 40.33 -7.55 -13.37
CA LYS A 173 41.16 -7.33 -12.19
C LYS A 173 42.63 -7.23 -12.65
N GLY A 174 43.23 -6.05 -12.55
CA GLY A 174 44.61 -5.78 -12.99
C GLY A 174 44.75 -4.92 -14.25
N SER A 175 43.66 -4.60 -14.96
CA SER A 175 43.74 -3.73 -16.15
C SER A 175 43.97 -2.27 -15.76
N ARG A 176 45.14 -1.71 -16.10
CA ARG A 176 45.30 -0.25 -16.24
C ARG A 176 44.40 0.22 -17.38
N LYS A 177 44.00 1.49 -17.33
CA LYS A 177 43.00 2.12 -18.21
C LYS A 177 43.04 1.56 -19.65
N SER A 178 41.87 1.10 -20.10
CA SER A 178 41.44 0.89 -21.49
C SER A 178 42.05 -0.22 -22.34
N GLU A 179 42.18 -1.44 -21.82
CA GLU A 179 42.08 -2.66 -22.65
C GLU A 179 40.94 -3.52 -22.12
N ALA A 180 39.71 -3.06 -22.35
CA ALA A 180 38.62 -4.01 -22.50
C ALA A 180 38.78 -4.57 -23.90
N ASP A 181 39.04 -5.86 -24.02
CA ASP A 181 39.05 -6.58 -25.29
C ASP A 181 37.81 -6.17 -26.11
N PRO A 182 37.95 -5.42 -27.22
CA PRO A 182 36.81 -4.92 -27.98
C PRO A 182 35.99 -6.06 -28.62
N ALA A 183 36.51 -7.29 -28.59
CA ALA A 183 35.97 -8.47 -29.27
C ALA A 183 34.89 -9.25 -28.50
N LYS A 184 34.65 -9.01 -27.21
CA LYS A 184 33.47 -9.58 -26.51
C LYS A 184 32.32 -8.58 -26.50
N THR A 185 31.73 -8.36 -27.67
CA THR A 185 30.40 -7.75 -27.77
C THR A 185 29.41 -8.65 -27.04
N TYR A 186 28.78 -8.14 -25.99
CA TYR A 186 27.71 -8.86 -25.30
C TYR A 186 26.52 -8.99 -26.25
N ASP A 187 26.27 -10.22 -26.71
CA ASP A 187 25.09 -10.54 -27.50
C ASP A 187 23.93 -10.87 -26.55
N ALA A 188 22.93 -9.99 -26.53
CA ALA A 188 21.74 -10.16 -25.70
C ALA A 188 20.79 -11.26 -26.21
N THR A 189 21.00 -11.74 -27.44
CA THR A 189 20.20 -12.79 -28.08
C THR A 189 20.80 -14.19 -27.92
N ASP A 190 22.07 -14.27 -27.54
CA ASP A 190 22.75 -15.55 -27.28
C ASP A 190 22.08 -16.31 -26.12
N PRO A 191 21.58 -17.54 -26.34
CA PRO A 191 20.98 -18.38 -25.31
C PRO A 191 21.84 -18.55 -24.06
N ALA A 192 23.17 -18.64 -24.18
CA ALA A 192 24.05 -18.78 -23.02
C ALA A 192 24.06 -17.50 -22.16
N ASN A 193 24.08 -16.32 -22.79
CA ASN A 193 23.97 -15.05 -22.10
C ASN A 193 22.59 -14.87 -21.44
N ILE A 194 21.50 -15.27 -22.11
CA ILE A 194 20.16 -15.22 -21.54
C ILE A 194 20.07 -16.12 -20.29
N ARG A 195 20.54 -17.37 -20.37
CA ARG A 195 20.59 -18.30 -19.22
C ARG A 195 21.40 -17.72 -18.06
N ALA A 196 22.57 -17.13 -18.33
CA ALA A 196 23.39 -16.51 -17.29
C ALA A 196 22.70 -15.31 -16.60
N ARG A 197 21.93 -14.52 -17.37
CA ARG A 197 21.13 -13.42 -16.82
C ARG A 197 19.94 -13.93 -16.02
N GLN A 198 19.25 -14.98 -16.47
CA GLN A 198 18.18 -15.65 -15.71
C GLN A 198 18.70 -16.21 -14.39
N ALA A 199 19.88 -16.86 -14.38
CA ALA A 199 20.52 -17.33 -13.16
C ALA A 199 20.84 -16.17 -12.19
N THR A 200 21.28 -15.03 -12.72
CA THR A 200 21.50 -13.81 -11.92
C THR A 200 20.19 -13.30 -11.34
N ALA A 201 19.13 -13.19 -12.15
CA ALA A 201 17.82 -12.74 -11.72
C ALA A 201 17.25 -13.63 -10.60
N ASN A 202 17.35 -14.96 -10.75
CA ASN A 202 16.91 -15.93 -9.76
C ASN A 202 17.66 -15.75 -8.42
N ARG A 203 18.99 -15.58 -8.44
CA ARG A 203 19.79 -15.35 -7.22
C ARG A 203 19.36 -14.07 -6.49
N VAL A 204 19.09 -12.99 -7.22
CA VAL A 204 18.65 -11.72 -6.63
C VAL A 204 17.22 -11.85 -6.09
N LEU A 205 16.34 -12.58 -6.78
CA LEU A 205 14.99 -12.90 -6.29
C LEU A 205 15.06 -13.69 -4.97
N THR A 206 15.95 -14.68 -4.86
CA THR A 206 16.17 -15.43 -3.61
C THR A 206 16.55 -14.51 -2.45
N ILE A 207 17.41 -13.51 -2.68
CA ILE A 207 17.81 -12.53 -1.66
C ILE A 207 16.59 -11.73 -1.18
N VAL A 208 15.79 -11.19 -2.11
CA VAL A 208 14.58 -10.41 -1.77
C VAL A 208 13.57 -11.25 -1.00
N THR A 209 13.29 -12.47 -1.48
CA THR A 209 12.38 -13.40 -0.82
C THR A 209 12.86 -13.80 0.57
N ALA A 210 14.17 -14.05 0.75
CA ALA A 210 14.75 -14.36 2.05
C ALA A 210 14.62 -13.18 3.03
N ALA A 211 14.90 -11.96 2.57
CA ALA A 211 14.77 -10.75 3.39
C ALA A 211 13.33 -10.47 3.82
N LEU A 212 12.37 -10.58 2.88
CA LEU A 212 10.94 -10.41 3.17
C LEU A 212 10.42 -11.49 4.13
N ASN A 213 10.79 -12.76 3.93
CA ASN A 213 10.46 -13.84 4.84
C ASN A 213 11.07 -13.62 6.24
N PHE A 214 12.30 -13.13 6.33
CA PHE A 214 12.95 -12.83 7.60
C PHE A 214 12.23 -11.70 8.35
N ALA A 215 11.94 -10.59 7.67
CA ALA A 215 11.21 -9.47 8.26
C ALA A 215 9.78 -9.86 8.68
N TRP A 216 9.10 -10.71 7.91
CA TRP A 216 7.79 -11.25 8.27
C TRP A 216 7.85 -12.13 9.53
N LYS A 217 8.84 -13.03 9.63
CA LYS A 217 9.05 -13.89 10.82
C LYS A 217 9.41 -13.11 12.10
N GLN A 218 9.92 -11.89 11.96
CA GLN A 218 10.36 -11.03 13.06
C GLN A 218 9.34 -9.92 13.38
N ASP A 219 8.09 -10.07 12.91
CA ASP A 219 6.99 -9.13 13.12
C ASP A 219 7.30 -7.67 12.69
N LYS A 220 8.22 -7.50 11.74
CA LYS A 220 8.59 -6.17 11.20
C LYS A 220 7.65 -5.73 10.08
N LEU A 221 6.95 -6.68 9.46
CA LEU A 221 5.95 -6.40 8.43
C LEU A 221 4.54 -6.54 9.02
N PRO A 222 3.56 -5.76 8.55
CA PRO A 222 2.19 -5.87 9.04
C PRO A 222 1.63 -7.29 8.85
N PRO A 223 0.90 -7.84 9.82
CA PRO A 223 0.31 -9.19 9.71
C PRO A 223 -0.76 -9.28 8.61
N THR A 224 -1.34 -8.14 8.22
CA THR A 224 -2.30 -8.04 7.13
C THR A 224 -1.66 -8.03 5.74
N LEU A 225 -0.32 -7.95 5.65
CA LEU A 225 0.40 -7.92 4.38
C LEU A 225 0.34 -9.32 3.73
N PRO A 226 -0.25 -9.48 2.53
CA PRO A 226 -0.18 -10.74 1.82
C PRO A 226 1.26 -11.12 1.48
N THR A 227 1.59 -12.41 1.52
CA THR A 227 2.90 -12.95 1.10
C THR A 227 3.05 -12.97 -0.43
N TYR A 228 2.91 -11.80 -1.06
CA TYR A 228 2.90 -11.67 -2.53
C TYR A 228 4.17 -12.20 -3.19
N TRP A 229 5.31 -12.15 -2.49
CA TRP A 229 6.60 -12.63 -2.97
C TRP A 229 6.65 -14.16 -3.15
N HIS A 230 5.77 -14.93 -2.51
CA HIS A 230 5.66 -16.38 -2.75
C HIS A 230 5.02 -16.71 -4.10
N LYS A 231 4.33 -15.75 -4.74
CA LYS A 231 3.68 -15.94 -6.06
C LYS A 231 4.62 -15.71 -7.25
N VAL A 232 5.89 -15.43 -6.99
CA VAL A 232 6.88 -15.07 -8.00
C VAL A 232 7.82 -16.26 -8.18
N GLU A 233 7.68 -16.95 -9.30
CA GLU A 233 8.51 -18.10 -9.63
C GLU A 233 9.84 -17.67 -10.26
N PRO A 234 10.94 -18.39 -9.95
CA PRO A 234 12.20 -18.21 -10.65
C PRO A 234 12.09 -18.65 -12.11
N PHE A 235 12.99 -18.17 -12.97
CA PHE A 235 13.12 -18.68 -14.33
C PHE A 235 13.56 -20.14 -14.30
N SER A 236 12.93 -20.98 -15.14
CA SER A 236 13.40 -22.34 -15.39
C SER A 236 14.69 -22.28 -16.22
N ILE A 237 15.76 -22.82 -15.66
CA ILE A 237 17.06 -22.95 -16.33
C ILE A 237 17.18 -24.44 -16.63
N VAL A 238 16.89 -24.84 -17.86
CA VAL A 238 17.14 -26.21 -18.32
C VAL A 238 18.65 -26.33 -18.57
N ASP A 239 19.29 -27.21 -17.80
CA ASP A 239 20.65 -27.63 -18.09
C ASP A 239 20.56 -28.60 -19.27
N ASP A 240 20.84 -28.10 -20.48
CA ASP A 240 21.12 -28.96 -21.63
C ASP A 240 22.49 -29.60 -21.36
N ALA A 241 22.47 -30.82 -20.80
CA ALA A 241 23.63 -31.68 -20.59
C ALA A 241 24.06 -32.39 -21.89
#